data_AF-A0A6P0XPT2-F1
#
_entry.id   AF-A0A6P0XPT2-F1
#
_cell.length_a   1.000
_cell.length_b   1.000
_cell.length_c   1.000
_cell.angle_alpha   90.00
_cell.angle_beta   90.00
_cell.angle_gamma   90.00
#
_symmetry.space_group_name_H-M   'P 1'
#
loop_
_entity.id
_entity.type
_entity.pdbx_description
1 polymer ?
#
loop_
_entity_poly.entity_id
_entity_poly.type
_entity_poly.pdbx_seq_one_letter_code
_entity_poly.pdbx_strand_id
1 'polypeptide(L)'
;IGTGTLLTIEELQKALKIGCQFIFTPHTNPAMIQTAKIAAVPIIPGALSPTEIVTAWQAGASCVKIYPISSVGGATYITSLQGPLGEIPLIPTGGVTLENAKEFIKAGAIAVGLSGKLFPKDLIIAQNWEAIARLAQALLRELSINN
;
A
#
# COMPACT_ATOMS: atom_id res chain seq x y z
N ILE A 1 4.80 -4.88 -12.22
CA ILE A 1 3.40 -4.39 -12.27
C ILE A 1 2.53 -5.35 -11.49
N GLY A 2 1.77 -4.82 -10.52
CA GLY A 2 0.82 -5.59 -9.73
C GLY A 2 -0.62 -5.21 -10.06
N THR A 3 -1.56 -5.79 -9.33
CA THR A 3 -2.99 -5.44 -9.39
C THR A 3 -3.53 -5.07 -8.01
N GLY A 4 -4.59 -4.28 -7.98
CA GLY A 4 -5.20 -3.78 -6.75
C GLY A 4 -6.73 -3.92 -6.75
N THR A 5 -7.33 -3.79 -5.57
CA THR A 5 -8.80 -3.78 -5.36
C THR A 5 -9.44 -5.14 -5.64
N LEU A 6 -8.76 -6.22 -5.28
CA LEU A 6 -9.35 -7.55 -5.29
C LEU A 6 -10.13 -7.79 -4.00
N LEU A 7 -11.35 -8.26 -4.14
CA LEU A 7 -12.32 -8.55 -3.07
C LEU A 7 -12.56 -10.05 -2.90
N THR A 8 -12.30 -10.86 -3.93
CA THR A 8 -12.61 -12.30 -3.89
C THR A 8 -11.45 -13.20 -4.32
N ILE A 9 -11.54 -14.48 -3.96
CA ILE A 9 -10.57 -15.51 -4.38
C ILE A 9 -10.60 -15.70 -5.91
N GLU A 10 -11.77 -15.58 -6.54
CA GLU A 10 -11.91 -15.72 -7.99
C GLU A 10 -11.16 -14.60 -8.72
N GLU A 11 -11.23 -13.37 -8.23
CA GLU A 11 -10.47 -12.24 -8.76
C GLU A 11 -8.96 -12.44 -8.59
N LEU A 12 -8.55 -12.95 -7.42
CA LEU A 12 -7.17 -13.32 -7.15
C LEU A 12 -6.66 -14.38 -8.13
N GLN A 13 -7.41 -15.46 -8.33
CA GLN A 13 -7.01 -16.53 -9.26
C GLN A 13 -6.89 -16.02 -10.69
N LYS A 14 -7.77 -15.11 -11.12
CA LYS A 14 -7.65 -14.45 -12.43
C LYS A 14 -6.36 -13.63 -12.52
N ALA A 15 -6.05 -12.84 -11.48
CA ALA A 15 -4.82 -12.04 -11.45
C ALA A 15 -3.55 -12.89 -11.49
N LEU A 16 -3.53 -14.02 -10.77
CA LEU A 16 -2.41 -14.97 -10.79
C LEU A 16 -2.21 -15.56 -12.19
N LYS A 17 -3.29 -15.96 -12.87
CA LYS A 17 -3.24 -16.50 -14.24
C LYS A 17 -2.70 -15.50 -15.27
N ILE A 18 -2.93 -14.20 -15.05
CA ILE A 18 -2.44 -13.12 -15.92
C ILE A 18 -0.96 -12.78 -15.62
N GLY A 19 -0.38 -13.35 -14.56
CA GLY A 19 1.03 -13.16 -14.22
C GLY A 19 1.32 -11.83 -13.51
N CYS A 20 0.40 -11.36 -12.67
CA CYS A 20 0.67 -10.19 -11.82
C CYS A 20 1.88 -10.43 -10.91
N GLN A 21 2.73 -9.42 -10.71
CA GLN A 21 3.95 -9.56 -9.91
C GLN A 21 3.71 -9.37 -8.40
N PHE A 22 2.60 -8.74 -8.03
CA PHE A 22 2.16 -8.56 -6.65
C PHE A 22 0.68 -8.16 -6.61
N ILE A 23 0.04 -8.33 -5.46
CA ILE A 23 -1.40 -8.06 -5.26
C ILE A 23 -1.62 -7.11 -4.09
N PHE A 24 -2.53 -6.15 -4.26
CA PHE A 24 -3.06 -5.27 -3.21
C PHE A 24 -4.55 -5.53 -3.02
N THR A 25 -5.00 -5.68 -1.77
CA THR A 25 -6.44 -5.73 -1.43
C THR A 25 -6.80 -4.57 -0.50
N PRO A 26 -8.08 -4.16 -0.43
CA PRO A 26 -8.51 -3.14 0.52
C PRO A 26 -8.83 -3.72 1.91
N HIS A 27 -8.78 -5.04 2.08
CA HIS A 27 -9.23 -5.75 3.27
C HIS A 27 -8.37 -6.99 3.54
N THR A 28 -8.48 -7.55 4.76
CA THR A 28 -7.76 -8.75 5.15
C THR A 28 -8.61 -9.98 4.90
N ASN A 29 -8.09 -10.93 4.12
CA ASN A 29 -8.72 -12.22 3.86
C ASN A 29 -7.65 -13.33 3.92
N PRO A 30 -7.60 -14.11 5.01
CA PRO A 30 -6.59 -15.16 5.17
C PRO A 30 -6.54 -16.17 4.04
N ALA A 31 -7.69 -16.55 3.46
CA ALA A 31 -7.73 -17.51 2.36
C ALA A 31 -7.09 -16.95 1.08
N MET A 32 -7.33 -15.66 0.78
CA MET A 32 -6.64 -14.98 -0.32
C MET A 32 -5.13 -14.88 -0.07
N ILE A 33 -4.73 -14.56 1.16
CA ILE A 33 -3.31 -14.45 1.53
C ILE A 33 -2.59 -15.78 1.35
N GLN A 34 -3.16 -16.86 1.87
CA GLN A 34 -2.60 -18.21 1.72
C GLN A 34 -2.54 -18.65 0.26
N THR A 35 -3.58 -18.35 -0.53
CA THR A 35 -3.60 -18.67 -1.97
C THR A 35 -2.47 -17.97 -2.72
N ALA A 36 -2.27 -16.67 -2.48
CA ALA A 36 -1.18 -15.91 -3.10
C ALA A 36 0.20 -16.40 -2.66
N LYS A 37 0.35 -16.74 -1.37
CA LYS A 37 1.57 -17.33 -0.81
C LYS A 37 1.94 -18.66 -1.47
N ILE A 38 0.97 -19.57 -1.65
CA ILE A 38 1.16 -20.85 -2.34
C ILE A 38 1.59 -20.63 -3.79
N ALA A 39 1.01 -19.63 -4.45
CA ALA A 39 1.38 -19.25 -5.81
C ALA A 39 2.73 -18.48 -5.89
N ALA A 40 3.42 -18.26 -4.76
CA ALA A 40 4.64 -17.48 -4.66
C ALA A 40 4.52 -16.05 -5.21
N VAL A 41 3.34 -15.44 -5.10
CA VAL A 41 3.10 -14.03 -5.49
C VAL A 41 2.91 -13.18 -4.23
N PRO A 42 3.70 -12.11 -4.03
CA PRO A 42 3.55 -11.21 -2.90
C PRO A 42 2.14 -10.61 -2.81
N ILE A 43 1.59 -10.59 -1.60
CA ILE A 43 0.28 -9.99 -1.32
C ILE A 43 0.37 -9.00 -0.17
N ILE A 44 -0.22 -7.84 -0.38
CA ILE A 44 -0.28 -6.71 0.55
C ILE A 44 -1.76 -6.46 0.89
N PRO A 45 -2.31 -7.17 1.90
CA PRO A 45 -3.69 -7.01 2.32
C PRO A 45 -3.93 -5.70 3.06
N GLY A 46 -5.15 -5.16 2.90
CA GLY A 46 -5.61 -3.98 3.63
C GLY A 46 -6.04 -4.33 5.06
N ALA A 47 -5.64 -3.51 6.02
CA ALA A 47 -6.07 -3.58 7.41
C ALA A 47 -6.23 -2.17 7.97
N LEU A 48 -7.04 -2.03 9.02
CA LEU A 48 -7.16 -0.77 9.75
C LEU A 48 -6.80 -0.93 11.22
N SER A 49 -7.05 -2.08 11.83
CA SER A 49 -6.87 -2.35 13.26
C SER A 49 -5.69 -3.30 13.56
N PRO A 50 -5.14 -3.29 14.80
CA PRO A 50 -4.11 -4.25 15.22
C PRO A 50 -4.49 -5.71 14.97
N THR A 51 -5.74 -6.09 15.25
CA THR A 51 -6.23 -7.46 15.03
C THR A 51 -6.14 -7.86 13.55
N GLU A 52 -6.58 -6.99 12.64
CA GLU A 52 -6.50 -7.26 11.20
C GLU A 52 -5.06 -7.33 10.72
N ILE A 53 -4.18 -6.43 11.20
CA ILE A 53 -2.77 -6.42 10.84
C ILE A 53 -2.08 -7.72 11.25
N VAL A 54 -2.28 -8.16 12.50
CA VAL A 54 -1.70 -9.41 13.01
C VAL A 54 -2.29 -10.61 12.27
N THR A 55 -3.59 -10.61 11.99
CA THR A 55 -4.26 -11.68 11.22
C THR A 55 -3.65 -11.81 9.82
N ALA A 56 -3.44 -10.68 9.14
CA ALA A 56 -2.81 -10.66 7.83
C ALA A 56 -1.36 -11.18 7.87
N TRP A 57 -0.58 -10.70 8.84
CA TRP A 57 0.82 -11.10 8.99
C TRP A 57 0.96 -12.60 9.27
N GLN A 58 0.18 -13.13 10.21
CA GLN A 58 0.17 -14.56 10.55
C GLN A 58 -0.31 -15.44 9.39
N ALA A 59 -1.23 -14.94 8.55
CA ALA A 59 -1.64 -15.65 7.34
C ALA A 59 -0.54 -15.70 6.26
N GLY A 60 0.54 -14.92 6.42
CA GLY A 60 1.70 -14.91 5.54
C GLY A 60 1.71 -13.79 4.51
N ALA A 61 1.09 -12.65 4.83
CA ALA A 61 1.21 -11.43 4.04
C ALA A 61 2.68 -11.00 3.88
N SER A 62 3.03 -10.39 2.75
CA SER A 62 4.38 -9.86 2.53
C SER A 62 4.60 -8.54 3.28
N CYS A 63 3.57 -7.69 3.27
CA CYS A 63 3.45 -6.44 4.03
C CYS A 63 1.97 -6.18 4.30
N VAL A 64 1.63 -5.24 5.19
CA VAL A 64 0.24 -4.88 5.46
C VAL A 64 -0.03 -3.44 5.02
N LYS A 65 -1.05 -3.26 4.19
CA LYS A 65 -1.52 -1.94 3.77
C LYS A 65 -2.42 -1.37 4.87
N ILE A 66 -2.07 -0.21 5.43
CA ILE A 66 -2.97 0.51 6.34
C ILE A 66 -3.88 1.41 5.51
N TYR A 67 -5.18 1.10 5.49
CA TYR A 67 -6.10 1.76 4.56
C TYR A 67 -7.54 1.87 5.09
N PRO A 68 -8.20 3.03 4.95
CA PRO A 68 -7.65 4.32 4.50
C PRO A 68 -6.94 5.08 5.64
N ILE A 69 -5.65 5.39 5.47
CA ILE A 69 -4.83 5.98 6.55
C ILE A 69 -5.28 7.39 6.97
N SER A 70 -5.83 8.18 6.04
CA SER A 70 -6.35 9.53 6.36
C SER A 70 -7.52 9.51 7.33
N SER A 71 -8.24 8.39 7.43
CA SER A 71 -9.41 8.26 8.30
C SER A 71 -9.04 7.93 9.74
N VAL A 72 -7.78 7.59 10.03
CA VAL A 72 -7.36 7.05 11.33
C VAL A 72 -6.15 7.76 11.94
N GLY A 73 -5.87 9.00 11.52
CA GLY A 73 -4.87 9.85 12.18
C GLY A 73 -3.50 9.88 11.50
N GLY A 74 -3.36 9.38 10.27
CA GLY A 74 -2.17 9.62 9.47
C GLY A 74 -0.90 8.99 10.06
N ALA A 75 0.22 9.71 10.00
CA ALA A 75 1.53 9.21 10.43
C ALA A 75 1.56 8.81 11.92
N THR A 76 0.85 9.53 12.78
CA THR A 76 0.72 9.20 14.21
C THR A 76 0.17 7.80 14.43
N TYR A 77 -0.76 7.36 13.58
CA TYR A 77 -1.31 6.01 13.68
C TYR A 77 -0.28 4.93 13.35
N ILE A 78 0.58 5.17 12.35
CA ILE A 78 1.68 4.27 12.03
C ILE A 78 2.63 4.15 13.22
N THR A 79 3.03 5.26 13.84
CA THR A 79 3.87 5.25 15.04
C THR A 79 3.22 4.46 16.18
N SER A 80 1.92 4.68 16.42
CA SER A 80 1.17 3.97 17.47
C SER A 80 1.06 2.47 17.22
N LEU A 81 0.99 2.03 15.96
CA LEU A 81 0.97 0.61 15.60
C LEU A 81 2.35 -0.04 15.76
N GLN A 82 3.41 0.67 15.35
CA GLN A 82 4.79 0.16 15.41
C GLN A 82 5.25 -0.13 16.85
N GLY A 83 4.72 0.58 17.85
CA GLY A 83 5.01 0.32 19.27
C GLY A 83 4.72 -1.14 19.69
N PRO A 84 3.46 -1.60 19.68
CA PRO A 84 3.10 -2.97 20.07
C PRO A 84 3.30 -4.02 18.97
N LEU A 85 3.22 -3.63 17.69
CA LEU A 85 3.30 -4.60 16.57
C LEU A 85 4.74 -4.82 16.08
N GLY A 86 5.70 -4.03 16.56
CA GLY A 86 7.10 -4.14 16.18
C GLY A 86 7.28 -4.01 14.66
N GLU A 87 8.17 -4.82 14.10
CA GLU A 87 8.66 -4.69 12.72
C GLU A 87 7.72 -5.22 11.62
N ILE A 88 6.41 -5.38 11.87
CA ILE A 88 5.49 -5.74 10.79
C ILE A 88 5.55 -4.65 9.72
N PRO A 89 5.89 -4.98 8.46
CA PRO A 89 6.09 -3.97 7.43
C PRO A 89 4.75 -3.36 7.01
N LEU A 90 4.59 -2.05 7.28
CA LEU A 90 3.36 -1.31 7.00
C LEU A 90 3.50 -0.39 5.78
N ILE A 91 2.43 -0.31 4.97
CA ILE A 91 2.32 0.57 3.81
C ILE A 91 1.04 1.43 3.94
N PRO A 92 1.10 2.64 4.52
CA PRO A 92 -0.02 3.56 4.56
C PRO A 92 -0.50 3.92 3.15
N THR A 93 -1.80 3.84 2.93
CA THR A 93 -2.46 4.13 1.66
C THR A 93 -3.81 4.78 1.90
N GLY A 94 -4.26 5.63 0.97
CA GLY A 94 -5.55 6.33 1.06
C GLY A 94 -5.43 7.63 1.84
N GLY A 95 -5.17 8.71 1.11
CA GLY A 95 -4.92 10.05 1.68
C GLY A 95 -3.44 10.42 1.84
N VAL A 96 -2.53 9.60 1.32
CA VAL A 96 -1.11 9.97 1.20
C VAL A 96 -0.92 10.90 0.00
N THR A 97 -0.15 11.97 0.20
CA THR A 97 0.16 13.04 -0.75
C THR A 97 1.66 13.28 -0.80
N LEU A 98 2.13 14.14 -1.72
CA LEU A 98 3.56 14.48 -1.80
C LEU A 98 4.04 15.15 -0.52
N GLU A 99 3.19 15.99 0.07
CA GLU A 99 3.49 16.81 1.24
C GLU A 99 3.62 15.98 2.52
N ASN A 100 2.84 14.89 2.66
CA ASN A 100 2.84 14.08 3.88
C ASN A 100 3.56 12.73 3.74
N ALA A 101 3.97 12.33 2.53
CA ALA A 101 4.60 11.02 2.28
C ALA A 101 5.82 10.77 3.19
N LYS A 102 6.64 11.80 3.41
CA LYS A 102 7.85 11.71 4.23
C LYS A 102 7.56 11.47 5.71
N GLU A 103 6.44 11.98 6.21
CA GLU A 103 6.03 11.78 7.61
C GLU A 103 5.75 10.31 7.90
N PHE A 104 5.14 9.61 6.94
CA PHE A 104 4.87 8.17 7.06
C PHE A 104 6.15 7.33 7.09
N ILE A 105 7.12 7.64 6.23
CA ILE A 105 8.42 6.95 6.24
C ILE A 105 9.13 7.18 7.57
N LYS A 106 9.15 8.41 8.08
CA LYS A 106 9.70 8.72 9.42
C LYS A 106 8.97 8.01 10.56
N ALA A 107 7.67 7.75 10.40
CA ALA A 107 6.86 7.00 11.36
C ALA A 107 7.12 5.47 11.35
N GLY A 108 8.01 4.98 10.47
CA GLY A 108 8.37 3.57 10.38
C GLY A 108 7.68 2.80 9.26
N ALA A 109 6.93 3.47 8.38
CA ALA A 109 6.41 2.81 7.18
C ALA A 109 7.56 2.46 6.23
N ILE A 110 7.53 1.24 5.67
CA ILE A 110 8.57 0.79 4.73
C ILE A 110 8.39 1.36 3.32
N ALA A 111 7.19 1.82 3.01
CA ALA A 111 6.79 2.41 1.73
C ALA A 111 5.49 3.20 1.92
N VAL A 112 5.09 3.96 0.89
CA VAL A 112 3.85 4.73 0.87
C VAL A 112 3.05 4.43 -0.40
N GLY A 113 1.72 4.33 -0.28
CA GLY A 113 0.80 4.15 -1.41
C GLY A 113 0.10 5.45 -1.80
N LEU A 114 0.42 6.00 -2.97
CA LEU A 114 -0.17 7.22 -3.53
C LEU A 114 -0.81 6.95 -4.90
N SER A 115 -1.97 7.55 -5.16
CA SER A 115 -2.62 7.49 -6.48
C SER A 115 -3.18 8.84 -6.92
N GLY A 116 -4.24 9.33 -6.29
CA GLY A 116 -5.05 10.45 -6.81
C GLY A 116 -4.28 11.76 -7.04
N LYS A 117 -3.35 12.10 -6.15
CA LYS A 117 -2.51 13.31 -6.29
C LYS A 117 -1.28 13.10 -7.19
N LEU A 118 -0.83 11.87 -7.36
CA LEU A 118 0.30 11.53 -8.23
C LEU A 118 -0.12 11.38 -9.71
N PHE A 119 -1.36 10.92 -9.93
CA PHE A 119 -1.98 10.78 -11.24
C PHE A 119 -3.31 11.56 -11.31
N PRO A 120 -3.28 12.91 -11.33
CA PRO A 120 -4.49 13.72 -11.42
C PRO A 120 -5.28 13.41 -12.71
N LYS A 121 -6.59 13.22 -12.58
CA LYS A 121 -7.48 12.85 -13.71
C LYS A 121 -7.36 13.79 -14.89
N ASP A 122 -7.31 15.09 -14.65
CA ASP A 122 -7.23 16.10 -15.71
C ASP A 122 -5.93 15.98 -16.52
N LEU A 123 -4.82 15.66 -15.86
CA LEU A 123 -3.53 15.44 -16.54
C LEU A 123 -3.53 14.14 -17.35
N ILE A 124 -4.18 13.08 -16.85
CA ILE A 124 -4.33 11.82 -17.60
C ILE A 124 -5.18 12.06 -18.85
N ILE A 125 -6.33 12.74 -18.71
CA ILE A 125 -7.23 13.03 -19.83
C ILE A 125 -6.52 13.90 -20.87
N ALA A 126 -5.75 14.89 -20.43
CA ALA A 126 -4.93 15.73 -21.30
C ALA A 126 -3.66 15.04 -21.83
N GLN A 127 -3.40 13.78 -21.46
CA GLN A 127 -2.17 13.04 -21.78
C GLN A 127 -0.88 13.81 -21.44
N ASN A 128 -0.92 14.62 -20.37
CA ASN A 128 0.20 15.44 -19.93
C ASN A 128 1.18 14.62 -19.09
N TRP A 129 1.85 13.66 -19.76
CA TRP A 129 2.80 12.75 -19.14
C TRP A 129 4.00 13.46 -18.52
N GLU A 130 4.39 14.60 -19.10
CA GLU A 130 5.48 15.42 -18.58
C GLU A 130 5.15 16.00 -17.20
N ALA A 131 3.92 16.50 -17.01
CA ALA A 131 3.47 16.97 -15.71
C ALA A 131 3.40 15.84 -14.67
N ILE A 132 2.90 14.66 -15.04
CA ILE A 132 2.88 13.47 -14.17
C ILE A 132 4.31 13.04 -13.81
N ALA A 133 5.23 13.04 -14.77
CA ALA A 133 6.64 12.74 -14.53
C ALA A 133 7.29 13.73 -13.54
N ARG A 134 6.97 15.03 -13.65
CA ARG A 134 7.43 16.03 -12.68
C ARG A 134 6.90 15.77 -11.26
N LEU A 135 5.64 15.35 -11.12
CA LEU A 135 5.07 14.97 -9.81
C LEU A 135 5.80 13.76 -9.22
N ALA A 136 6.07 12.73 -10.02
CA ALA A 136 6.81 11.56 -9.59
C ALA A 136 8.26 11.91 -9.18
N GLN A 137 8.94 12.74 -9.95
CA GLN A 137 10.29 13.22 -9.61
C GLN A 137 10.30 14.06 -8.32
N ALA A 138 9.29 14.91 -8.12
CA ALA A 138 9.15 15.68 -6.89
C ALA A 138 8.97 14.77 -5.66
N LEU A 139 8.11 13.75 -5.77
CA LEU A 139 7.94 12.75 -4.73
C LEU A 139 9.26 12.02 -4.41
N LEU A 140 9.99 11.56 -5.43
CA LEU A 140 11.27 10.89 -5.22
C LEU A 140 12.27 11.79 -4.51
N ARG A 141 12.40 13.07 -4.93
CA ARG A 141 13.27 14.04 -4.25
C ARG A 141 12.90 14.19 -2.78
N GLU A 142 11.61 14.33 -2.46
CA GLU A 142 11.15 14.51 -1.09
C GLU A 142 11.52 13.32 -0.19
N LEU A 143 11.41 12.11 -0.74
CA LEU A 143 11.74 10.85 -0.05
C LEU A 143 13.26 10.59 0.03
N SER A 144 14.06 11.03 -0.94
CA SER A 144 15.51 10.77 -1.00
C SER A 144 16.39 11.67 -0.12
N ILE A 145 15.86 12.75 0.47
CA ILE A 145 16.69 13.75 1.17
C ILE A 145 17.42 13.22 2.43
N ASN A 146 17.19 11.98 2.89
CA ASN A 146 17.79 11.45 4.12
C ASN A 146 18.43 10.04 3.99
N ASN A 147 18.90 9.63 2.82
CA ASN A 147 19.81 8.47 2.70
C ASN A 147 21.26 8.92 2.58
#